data_AF-A0A7S2K546-F1
#
_entry.id   AF-A0A7S2K546-F1
#
_cell.length_a   1.000
_cell.length_b   1.000
_cell.length_c   1.000
_cell.angle_alpha   90.00
_cell.angle_beta   90.00
_cell.angle_gamma   90.00
#
_symmetry.space_group_name_H-M   'P 1'
#
loop_
_entity.id
_entity.type
_entity.pdbx_description
1 polymer ?
#
loop_
_entity_poly.entity_id
_entity_poly.type
_entity_poly.pdbx_seq_one_letter_code
_entity_poly.pdbx_strand_id
1 'polypeptide(L)'
;MQIELESSSTLAEAAYDDEHNNDNPKLQQTAHTNDYNTQQQQEAEEFQHNNDNKQFQLTDLRADMINMDSITSPILLNHKIPFVYCDHTASNRALHSIEDYIHQNVLPLYANVHTTTSTSGSQSTALVSESRTIIAEACNARITGKASRDVVLFTGSGATSAVELALQLTLKSFSKKKKVVVFAGPMEHHSNLLPYRESDVCEVVNVPPMSGRNGGVDLKALEDLLKLRTGADDDGTTLKIGVFSAASNVT
;
A
#
# COMPACT_ATOMS: atom_id res chain seq x y z
N MET A 1 -9.85 22.54 -33.45
CA MET A 1 -9.26 23.13 -32.23
C MET A 1 -8.32 22.08 -31.68
N GLN A 2 -7.10 22.05 -32.23
CA GLN A 2 -6.00 21.20 -31.78
C GLN A 2 -5.46 21.79 -30.48
N ILE A 3 -5.20 20.93 -29.50
CA ILE A 3 -4.24 21.22 -28.44
C ILE A 3 -3.22 20.09 -28.52
N GLU A 4 -2.02 20.46 -28.93
CA GLU A 4 -0.84 19.61 -29.06
C GLU A 4 -0.39 19.17 -27.67
N LEU A 5 -0.10 17.87 -27.52
CA LEU A 5 0.62 17.32 -26.38
C LEU A 5 2.11 17.35 -26.74
N GLU A 6 2.82 18.39 -26.28
CA GLU A 6 4.27 18.39 -26.32
C GLU A 6 4.84 17.51 -25.21
N SER A 7 5.72 16.60 -25.63
CA SER A 7 6.56 15.74 -24.82
C SER A 7 7.54 16.55 -23.96
N SER A 8 7.69 16.21 -22.68
CA SER A 8 8.91 16.52 -21.93
C SER A 8 9.32 15.35 -21.04
N SER A 9 10.08 14.45 -21.65
CA SER A 9 11.12 13.71 -20.96
C SER A 9 12.18 14.69 -20.45
N THR A 10 12.24 14.96 -19.14
CA THR A 10 13.43 15.42 -18.36
C THR A 10 13.00 16.03 -17.02
N LEU A 11 12.64 15.24 -16.00
CA LEU A 11 12.55 15.75 -14.61
C LEU A 11 12.87 14.69 -13.54
N ALA A 12 13.60 13.62 -13.91
CA ALA A 12 14.09 12.62 -12.97
C ALA A 12 15.47 12.97 -12.36
N GLU A 13 15.97 14.20 -12.53
CA GLU A 13 17.39 14.52 -12.28
C GLU A 13 17.65 15.71 -11.33
N ALA A 14 16.64 16.23 -10.62
CA ALA A 14 16.81 17.44 -9.80
C ALA A 14 16.72 17.21 -8.27
N ALA A 15 17.25 16.10 -7.75
CA ALA A 15 17.31 15.85 -6.30
C ALA A 15 18.72 15.49 -5.77
N TYR A 16 19.76 15.67 -6.59
CA TYR A 16 21.16 15.52 -6.18
C TYR A 16 21.95 16.66 -6.82
N ASP A 17 22.09 17.76 -6.09
CA ASP A 17 23.22 18.71 -6.10
C ASP A 17 22.75 20.05 -5.54
N ASP A 18 23.06 20.32 -4.27
CA ASP A 18 23.46 21.67 -3.84
C ASP A 18 24.16 21.59 -2.47
N GLU A 19 25.46 21.24 -2.51
CA GLU A 19 26.40 21.71 -1.50
C GLU A 19 26.79 23.16 -1.83
N HIS A 20 26.79 24.02 -0.80
CA HIS A 20 27.25 25.41 -0.78
C HIS A 20 26.31 26.50 -1.31
N ASN A 21 25.35 26.90 -0.45
CA ASN A 21 25.08 28.33 -0.29
C ASN A 21 24.78 28.70 1.17
N ASN A 22 25.68 29.48 1.75
CA ASN A 22 25.63 29.97 3.12
C ASN A 22 24.98 31.35 3.12
N ASP A 23 23.65 31.40 3.06
CA ASP A 23 22.87 32.59 3.39
C ASP A 23 21.47 32.18 3.89
N ASN A 24 21.34 32.11 5.21
CA ASN A 24 20.12 31.69 5.90
C ASN A 24 19.42 32.92 6.50
N PRO A 25 18.32 33.44 5.91
CA PRO A 25 17.45 34.34 6.63
C PRO A 25 16.66 33.48 7.63
N LYS A 26 17.01 33.59 8.90
CA LYS A 26 16.31 32.95 10.03
C LYS A 26 14.79 33.06 9.86
N LEU A 27 14.15 31.97 9.45
CA LEU A 27 12.70 31.80 9.54
C LEU A 27 12.33 31.86 11.03
N GLN A 28 11.75 32.97 11.45
CA GLN A 28 11.09 33.04 12.76
C GLN A 28 9.88 32.12 12.71
N GLN A 29 10.05 30.86 13.13
CA GLN A 29 8.94 30.06 13.64
C GLN A 29 8.31 30.85 14.78
N THR A 30 7.07 31.29 14.58
CA THR A 30 6.31 31.99 15.61
C THR A 30 5.99 30.99 16.73
N ALA A 31 6.18 31.40 17.98
CA ALA A 31 6.06 30.55 19.17
C ALA A 31 4.75 29.72 19.21
N HIS A 32 3.66 30.24 18.65
CA HIS A 32 2.37 29.53 18.55
C HIS A 32 2.39 28.26 17.68
N THR A 33 3.19 28.21 16.61
CA THR A 33 3.31 26.99 15.77
C THR A 33 4.15 25.89 16.42
N ASN A 34 5.14 26.29 17.23
CA ASN A 34 5.95 25.33 17.99
C ASN A 34 5.16 24.75 19.16
N ASP A 35 4.33 25.53 19.85
CA ASP A 35 3.50 25.02 20.94
C ASP A 35 2.44 24.01 20.44
N TYR A 36 1.82 24.24 19.27
CA TYR A 36 0.82 23.33 18.70
C TYR A 36 1.45 22.02 18.21
N ASN A 37 2.60 22.08 17.53
CA ASN A 37 3.32 20.88 17.09
C ASN A 37 3.88 20.08 18.28
N THR A 38 4.30 20.78 19.34
CA THR A 38 4.78 20.14 20.58
C THR A 38 3.61 19.47 21.32
N GLN A 39 2.42 20.07 21.33
CA GLN A 39 1.21 19.44 21.89
C GLN A 39 0.77 18.22 21.09
N GLN A 40 0.74 18.28 19.75
CA GLN A 40 0.43 17.09 18.94
C GLN A 40 1.49 15.99 19.06
N GLN A 41 2.78 16.34 19.18
CA GLN A 41 3.83 15.36 19.45
C GLN A 41 3.68 14.72 20.83
N GLN A 42 3.36 15.49 21.87
CA GLN A 42 3.10 14.96 23.21
C GLN A 42 1.83 14.09 23.25
N GLU A 43 0.76 14.48 22.55
CA GLU A 43 -0.46 13.68 22.43
C GLU A 43 -0.23 12.40 21.62
N ALA A 44 0.59 12.45 20.55
CA ALA A 44 0.98 11.29 19.77
C ALA A 44 1.89 10.34 20.57
N GLU A 45 2.83 10.87 21.35
CA GLU A 45 3.69 10.11 22.25
C GLU A 45 2.89 9.49 23.42
N GLU A 46 1.93 10.20 24.01
CA GLU A 46 1.00 9.65 25.01
C GLU A 46 0.06 8.60 24.40
N PHE A 47 -0.35 8.74 23.15
CA PHE A 47 -1.16 7.76 22.43
C PHE A 47 -0.36 6.48 22.10
N GLN A 48 0.89 6.62 21.67
CA GLN A 48 1.81 5.49 21.47
C GLN A 48 2.12 4.77 22.79
N HIS A 49 2.45 5.52 23.86
CA HIS A 49 2.77 4.95 25.16
C HIS A 49 1.60 4.21 25.82
N ASN A 50 0.35 4.66 25.57
CA ASN A 50 -0.84 3.97 26.06
C ASN A 50 -1.19 2.69 25.29
N ASN A 51 -0.71 2.54 24.05
CA ASN A 51 -1.01 1.37 23.20
C ASN A 51 -0.01 0.22 23.39
N ASP A 52 1.22 0.49 23.82
CA ASP A 52 2.25 -0.55 24.04
C ASP A 52 1.88 -1.57 25.15
N ASN A 53 0.90 -1.25 26.01
CA ASN A 53 0.46 -2.09 27.13
C ASN A 53 -1.02 -2.52 27.09
N LYS A 54 -1.79 -2.14 26.06
CA LYS A 54 -3.18 -2.60 25.92
C LYS A 54 -3.25 -3.73 24.91
N GLN A 55 -3.52 -4.94 25.40
CA GLN A 55 -3.94 -6.04 24.56
C GLN A 55 -5.28 -5.66 23.90
N PHE A 56 -5.21 -5.19 22.65
CA PHE A 56 -6.38 -4.80 21.86
C PHE A 56 -7.39 -5.96 21.83
N GLN A 57 -8.57 -5.75 22.43
CA GLN A 57 -9.60 -6.78 22.50
C GLN A 57 -10.53 -6.64 21.29
N LEU A 58 -11.04 -7.78 20.78
CA LEU A 58 -12.04 -7.75 19.70
C LEU A 58 -13.30 -6.97 20.07
N THR A 59 -13.60 -6.86 21.37
CA THR A 59 -14.69 -6.03 21.89
C THR A 59 -14.49 -4.55 21.62
N ASP A 60 -13.23 -4.08 21.65
CA ASP A 60 -12.89 -2.68 21.44
C ASP A 60 -13.11 -2.30 19.98
N LEU A 61 -12.72 -3.18 19.04
CA LEU A 61 -12.98 -2.99 17.62
C LEU A 61 -14.48 -2.92 17.30
N ARG A 62 -15.30 -3.78 17.93
CA ARG A 62 -16.75 -3.77 17.71
C ARG A 62 -17.38 -2.47 18.22
N ALA A 63 -16.97 -1.99 19.39
CA ALA A 63 -17.48 -0.76 19.97
C ALA A 63 -17.11 0.47 19.12
N ASP A 64 -15.96 0.43 18.45
CA ASP A 64 -15.48 1.50 17.57
C ASP A 64 -16.18 1.50 16.20
N MET A 65 -16.81 0.41 15.77
CA MET A 65 -17.54 0.37 14.49
C MET A 65 -18.79 1.27 14.52
N ILE A 66 -18.85 2.18 13.55
CA ILE A 66 -19.90 3.20 13.48
C ILE A 66 -21.30 2.55 13.41
N ASN A 67 -22.10 2.85 14.44
CA ASN A 67 -23.50 2.43 14.59
C ASN A 67 -23.75 0.92 14.43
N MET A 68 -22.78 0.06 14.75
CA MET A 68 -22.91 -1.39 14.50
C MET A 68 -24.07 -2.04 15.28
N ASP A 69 -24.26 -1.67 16.54
CA ASP A 69 -25.30 -2.26 17.41
C ASP A 69 -26.71 -1.69 17.14
N SER A 70 -26.80 -0.58 16.42
CA SER A 70 -28.06 0.08 16.06
C SER A 70 -28.67 -0.45 14.75
N ILE A 71 -27.93 -1.27 13.99
CA ILE A 71 -28.38 -1.82 12.71
C ILE A 71 -29.14 -3.13 12.94
N THR A 72 -30.32 -3.25 12.31
CA THR A 72 -31.15 -4.45 12.34
C THR A 72 -31.44 -4.94 10.93
N SER A 73 -31.38 -6.25 10.70
CA SER A 73 -31.71 -6.84 9.40
C SER A 73 -33.22 -7.05 9.26
N PRO A 74 -33.88 -6.50 8.22
CA PRO A 74 -35.31 -6.66 8.02
C PRO A 74 -35.59 -7.87 7.11
N ILE A 75 -35.26 -9.08 7.57
CA ILE A 75 -35.45 -10.28 6.75
C ILE A 75 -35.96 -11.38 7.68
N LEU A 76 -37.23 -11.74 7.49
CA LEU A 76 -38.07 -12.70 8.25
C LEU A 76 -38.84 -12.16 9.47
N LEU A 77 -40.17 -12.18 9.35
CA LEU A 77 -41.15 -12.37 10.44
C LEU A 77 -41.46 -11.20 11.41
N ASN A 78 -41.49 -9.93 10.97
CA ASN A 78 -41.83 -8.78 11.84
C ASN A 78 -40.94 -8.65 13.11
N HIS A 79 -39.82 -9.37 13.18
CA HIS A 79 -38.89 -9.32 14.30
C HIS A 79 -37.62 -8.58 13.86
N LYS A 80 -37.12 -7.71 14.74
CA LYS A 80 -35.83 -7.04 14.56
C LYS A 80 -34.73 -8.01 14.96
N ILE A 81 -33.95 -8.50 13.99
CA ILE A 81 -32.80 -9.38 14.25
C ILE A 81 -31.53 -8.52 14.29
N PRO A 82 -30.64 -8.71 15.27
CA PRO A 82 -29.34 -8.03 15.31
C PRO A 82 -28.55 -8.25 14.02
N PHE A 83 -27.98 -7.18 13.48
CA PHE A 83 -27.10 -7.28 12.32
C PHE A 83 -25.73 -7.83 12.71
N VAL A 84 -25.29 -8.89 12.02
CA VAL A 84 -23.97 -9.50 12.19
C VAL A 84 -23.22 -9.38 10.88
N TYR A 85 -22.11 -8.64 10.90
CA TYR A 85 -21.27 -8.44 9.74
C TYR A 85 -20.12 -9.45 9.76
N CYS A 86 -20.08 -10.33 8.75
CA CYS A 86 -19.08 -11.38 8.62
C CYS A 86 -18.29 -11.27 7.31
N ASP A 87 -18.23 -10.09 6.72
CA ASP A 87 -17.64 -9.83 5.38
C ASP A 87 -16.42 -8.89 5.45
N HIS A 88 -15.76 -8.86 6.61
CA HIS A 88 -14.59 -8.00 6.87
C HIS A 88 -13.42 -8.22 5.92
N THR A 89 -13.32 -9.41 5.32
CA THR A 89 -12.28 -9.76 4.35
C THR A 89 -12.52 -9.12 2.98
N ALA A 90 -13.78 -8.83 2.62
CA ALA A 90 -14.11 -8.14 1.38
C ALA A 90 -13.96 -6.62 1.55
N SER A 91 -14.48 -6.07 2.65
CA SER A 91 -14.33 -4.67 3.01
C SER A 91 -14.56 -4.49 4.50
N ASN A 92 -13.81 -3.60 5.14
CA ASN A 92 -14.06 -3.32 6.55
C ASN A 92 -15.08 -2.18 6.72
N ARG A 93 -15.74 -2.13 7.88
CA ARG A 93 -16.62 -1.01 8.23
C ARG A 93 -15.79 0.16 8.78
N ALA A 94 -16.31 1.38 8.61
CA ALA A 94 -15.72 2.57 9.17
C ALA A 94 -15.70 2.51 10.72
N LEU A 95 -14.63 3.05 11.29
CA LEU A 95 -14.36 3.11 12.72
C LEU A 95 -14.42 4.56 13.20
N HIS A 96 -15.03 4.81 14.36
CA HIS A 96 -15.11 6.14 14.95
C HIS A 96 -13.71 6.73 15.14
N SER A 97 -12.77 5.96 15.68
CA SER A 97 -11.40 6.43 15.93
C SER A 97 -10.70 6.97 14.68
N ILE A 98 -10.89 6.32 13.52
CA ILE A 98 -10.30 6.75 12.24
C ILE A 98 -11.03 7.98 11.69
N GLU A 99 -12.36 7.94 11.63
CA GLU A 99 -13.15 9.03 11.06
C GLU A 99 -13.04 10.32 11.89
N ASP A 100 -13.05 10.19 13.22
CA ASP A 100 -12.88 11.32 14.14
C ASP A 100 -11.47 11.91 14.02
N TYR A 101 -10.43 11.08 13.89
CA TYR A 101 -9.07 11.58 13.67
C TYR A 101 -8.93 12.32 12.35
N ILE A 102 -9.48 11.77 11.25
CA ILE A 102 -9.49 12.46 9.96
C ILE A 102 -10.22 13.80 10.08
N HIS A 103 -11.41 13.80 10.68
CA HIS A 103 -12.24 14.98 10.80
C HIS A 103 -11.60 16.07 11.67
N GLN A 104 -11.01 15.70 12.80
CA GLN A 104 -10.52 16.64 13.81
C GLN A 104 -9.05 17.06 13.60
N ASN A 105 -8.20 16.19 13.02
CA ASN A 105 -6.76 16.42 12.94
C ASN A 105 -6.25 16.59 11.51
N VAL A 106 -6.83 15.88 10.54
CA VAL A 106 -6.37 15.91 9.13
C VAL A 106 -7.06 17.03 8.34
N LEU A 107 -8.39 17.02 8.31
CA LEU A 107 -9.17 17.96 7.48
C LEU A 107 -8.95 19.44 7.79
N PRO A 108 -8.78 19.89 9.06
CA PRO A 108 -8.63 21.31 9.35
C PRO A 108 -7.37 21.96 8.74
N LEU A 109 -6.31 21.17 8.53
CA LEU A 109 -5.04 21.61 7.95
C LEU A 109 -4.75 20.99 6.58
N TYR A 110 -5.74 20.32 5.99
CA TYR A 110 -5.58 19.70 4.68
C TYR A 110 -5.26 20.74 3.60
N ALA A 111 -4.16 20.51 2.88
CA ALA A 111 -3.75 21.29 1.74
C ALA A 111 -2.92 20.44 0.78
N ASN A 112 -2.66 21.01 -0.40
CA ASN A 112 -1.77 20.37 -1.37
C ASN A 112 -0.35 20.24 -0.78
N VAL A 113 0.19 19.02 -0.82
CA VAL A 113 1.52 18.66 -0.32
C VAL A 113 2.66 19.30 -1.12
N HIS A 114 2.39 19.83 -2.31
CA HIS A 114 3.37 20.54 -3.13
C HIS A 114 3.64 21.98 -2.68
N THR A 115 2.89 22.49 -1.69
CA THR A 115 3.06 23.83 -1.15
C THR A 115 3.68 23.76 0.24
N THR A 116 4.98 24.04 0.37
CA THR A 116 5.67 24.00 1.68
C THR A 116 5.69 25.34 2.41
N THR A 117 5.19 26.41 1.78
CA THR A 117 5.23 27.78 2.35
C THR A 117 4.08 28.09 3.30
N SER A 118 3.03 27.26 3.35
CA SER A 118 1.92 27.39 4.30
C SER A 118 2.00 26.35 5.40
N THR A 119 1.47 26.69 6.58
CA THR A 119 1.33 25.75 7.70
C THR A 119 0.52 24.51 7.29
N SER A 120 -0.59 24.70 6.58
CA SER A 120 -1.45 23.60 6.13
C SER A 120 -0.75 22.67 5.14
N GLY A 121 0.03 23.22 4.21
CA GLY A 121 0.78 22.41 3.24
C GLY A 121 1.94 21.66 3.88
N SER A 122 2.67 22.30 4.79
CA SER A 122 3.70 21.64 5.60
C SER A 122 3.14 20.50 6.45
N GLN A 123 1.99 20.72 7.10
CA GLN A 123 1.33 19.71 7.92
C GLN A 123 0.86 18.52 7.08
N SER A 124 0.22 18.77 5.93
CA SER A 124 -0.24 17.70 5.04
C SER A 124 0.92 16.84 4.53
N THR A 125 2.05 17.48 4.20
CA THR A 125 3.29 16.77 3.81
C THR A 125 3.85 15.93 4.96
N ALA A 126 3.83 16.44 6.19
CA ALA A 126 4.27 15.71 7.36
C ALA A 126 3.40 14.46 7.61
N LEU A 127 2.07 14.60 7.57
CA LEU A 127 1.12 13.48 7.72
C LEU A 127 1.35 12.38 6.66
N VAL A 128 1.58 12.78 5.41
CA VAL A 128 1.88 11.83 4.32
C VAL A 128 3.22 11.13 4.53
N SER A 129 4.23 11.83 5.05
CA SER A 129 5.55 11.27 5.36
C SER A 129 5.48 10.28 6.52
N GLU A 130 4.78 10.66 7.60
CA GLU A 130 4.56 9.81 8.78
C GLU A 130 3.78 8.55 8.42
N SER A 131 2.68 8.68 7.68
CA SER A 131 1.88 7.54 7.20
C SER A 131 2.73 6.51 6.46
N ARG A 132 3.71 6.95 5.67
CA ARG A 132 4.62 6.06 4.95
C ARG A 132 5.62 5.35 5.85
N THR A 133 6.07 6.03 6.91
CA THR A 133 6.93 5.41 7.92
C THR A 133 6.17 4.34 8.67
N ILE A 134 4.95 4.63 9.12
CA ILE A 134 4.07 3.67 9.80
C ILE A 134 3.80 2.43 8.91
N ILE A 135 3.46 2.64 7.63
CA ILE A 135 3.24 1.54 6.69
C ILE A 135 4.53 0.73 6.46
N ALA A 136 5.68 1.39 6.34
CA ALA A 136 6.95 0.71 6.20
C ALA A 136 7.26 -0.18 7.41
N GLU A 137 7.06 0.33 8.62
CA GLU A 137 7.26 -0.42 9.86
C GLU A 137 6.31 -1.63 9.95
N ALA A 138 5.02 -1.42 9.67
CA ALA A 138 4.01 -2.49 9.66
C ALA A 138 4.34 -3.60 8.64
N CYS A 139 4.99 -3.25 7.53
CA CYS A 139 5.44 -4.19 6.51
C CYS A 139 6.90 -4.65 6.70
N ASN A 140 7.58 -4.24 7.77
CA ASN A 140 9.01 -4.51 8.00
C ASN A 140 9.93 -4.07 6.82
N ALA A 141 9.56 -2.99 6.15
CA ALA A 141 10.28 -2.39 5.03
C ALA A 141 11.37 -1.42 5.53
N ARG A 142 12.57 -1.52 4.96
CA ARG A 142 13.74 -0.71 5.32
C ARG A 142 13.86 0.48 4.38
N ILE A 143 13.21 1.58 4.73
CA ILE A 143 13.14 2.80 3.91
C ILE A 143 14.08 3.93 4.37
N THR A 144 14.77 3.80 5.52
CA THR A 144 15.66 4.84 6.07
C THR A 144 17.07 4.32 6.40
N GLY A 145 18.03 5.24 6.52
CA GLY A 145 19.41 4.96 6.94
C GLY A 145 20.29 4.31 5.86
N LYS A 146 21.56 4.02 6.19
CA LYS A 146 22.55 3.47 5.25
C LYS A 146 22.20 2.08 4.70
N ALA A 147 21.28 1.37 5.35
CA ALA A 147 20.79 0.06 4.95
C ALA A 147 19.44 0.12 4.21
N SER A 148 18.96 1.32 3.85
CA SER A 148 17.72 1.50 3.08
C SER A 148 17.80 0.76 1.76
N ARG A 149 16.81 -0.09 1.49
CA ARG A 149 16.73 -0.88 0.26
C ARG A 149 15.32 -1.03 -0.29
N ASP A 150 14.33 -0.65 0.50
CA ASP A 150 12.92 -0.78 0.18
C ASP A 150 12.32 0.61 -0.09
N VAL A 151 11.18 0.64 -0.78
CA VAL A 151 10.42 1.87 -1.06
C VAL A 151 8.95 1.62 -0.81
N VAL A 152 8.25 2.63 -0.30
CA VAL A 152 6.78 2.61 -0.13
C VAL A 152 6.16 3.61 -1.08
N LEU A 153 5.37 3.09 -2.02
CA LEU A 153 4.68 3.87 -3.05
C LEU A 153 3.17 3.85 -2.76
N PHE A 154 2.56 5.02 -2.78
CA PHE A 154 1.10 5.16 -2.70
C PHE A 154 0.54 5.10 -4.12
N THR A 155 -0.20 4.02 -4.42
CA THR A 155 -0.61 3.67 -5.78
C THR A 155 -2.09 3.97 -6.05
N GLY A 156 -2.74 4.78 -5.22
CA GLY A 156 -4.16 5.09 -5.34
C GLY A 156 -5.05 4.06 -4.65
N SER A 157 -6.12 3.63 -5.32
CA SER A 157 -7.22 2.89 -4.71
C SER A 157 -7.02 1.38 -4.75
N GLY A 158 -6.61 0.82 -3.61
CA GLY A 158 -6.56 -0.63 -3.38
C GLY A 158 -5.36 -1.34 -4.02
N ALA A 159 -5.28 -2.65 -3.78
CA ALA A 159 -4.13 -3.48 -4.20
C ALA A 159 -4.02 -3.63 -5.73
N THR A 160 -5.14 -3.55 -6.47
CA THR A 160 -5.16 -3.68 -7.93
C THR A 160 -4.28 -2.64 -8.61
N SER A 161 -4.35 -1.36 -8.20
CA SER A 161 -3.53 -0.31 -8.79
C SER A 161 -2.02 -0.50 -8.51
N ALA A 162 -1.67 -1.14 -7.40
CA ALA A 162 -0.28 -1.50 -7.12
C ALA A 162 0.23 -2.59 -8.08
N VAL A 163 -0.59 -3.62 -8.33
CA VAL A 163 -0.25 -4.70 -9.29
C VAL A 163 -0.09 -4.14 -10.70
N GLU A 164 -1.02 -3.29 -11.14
CA GLU A 164 -0.94 -2.65 -12.47
C GLU A 164 0.31 -1.79 -12.61
N LEU A 165 0.65 -0.98 -11.60
CA LEU A 165 1.87 -0.19 -11.61
C LEU A 165 3.11 -1.07 -11.69
N ALA A 166 3.17 -2.14 -10.88
CA ALA A 166 4.29 -3.08 -10.89
C ALA A 166 4.47 -3.73 -12.27
N LEU A 167 3.38 -4.15 -12.91
CA LEU A 167 3.42 -4.69 -14.27
C LEU A 167 3.92 -3.64 -15.27
N GLN A 168 3.39 -2.42 -15.25
CA GLN A 168 3.80 -1.37 -16.18
C GLN A 168 5.29 -1.02 -16.05
N LEU A 169 5.81 -0.90 -14.82
CA LEU A 169 7.23 -0.63 -14.58
C LEU A 169 8.10 -1.79 -15.04
N THR A 170 7.66 -3.01 -14.82
CA THR A 170 8.34 -4.21 -15.28
C THR A 170 8.39 -4.26 -16.82
N LEU A 171 7.26 -4.11 -17.50
CA LEU A 171 7.22 -4.16 -18.95
C LEU A 171 8.03 -3.04 -19.61
N LYS A 172 8.02 -1.82 -19.04
CA LYS A 172 8.86 -0.71 -19.51
C LYS A 172 10.35 -1.03 -19.40
N SER A 173 10.78 -1.54 -18.24
CA SER A 173 12.19 -1.80 -17.93
C SER A 173 12.78 -2.98 -18.70
N PHE A 174 11.94 -3.95 -19.09
CA PHE A 174 12.38 -5.18 -19.76
C PHE A 174 12.07 -5.21 -21.27
N SER A 175 11.66 -4.08 -21.86
CA SER A 175 11.30 -4.04 -23.29
C SER A 175 12.50 -4.04 -24.24
N LYS A 176 12.49 -5.02 -25.16
CA LYS A 176 12.82 -4.92 -26.60
C LYS A 176 12.86 -6.28 -27.30
N LYS A 177 12.91 -7.41 -26.57
CA LYS A 177 12.92 -8.80 -27.12
C LYS A 177 12.86 -9.91 -26.04
N LYS A 178 12.47 -9.58 -24.80
CA LYS A 178 12.56 -10.50 -23.66
C LYS A 178 11.24 -11.23 -23.44
N LYS A 179 11.31 -12.55 -23.26
CA LYS A 179 10.17 -13.37 -22.85
C LYS A 179 9.89 -13.13 -21.37
N VAL A 180 8.64 -12.89 -20.99
CA VAL A 180 8.24 -12.80 -19.57
C VAL A 180 7.47 -14.06 -19.21
N VAL A 181 7.96 -14.81 -18.22
CA VAL A 181 7.27 -15.98 -17.68
C VAL A 181 6.78 -15.67 -16.27
N VAL A 182 5.47 -15.81 -16.06
CA VAL A 182 4.80 -15.48 -14.80
C VAL A 182 4.32 -16.75 -14.14
N PHE A 183 4.89 -17.10 -12.99
CA PHE A 183 4.49 -18.25 -12.19
C PHE A 183 3.38 -17.81 -11.23
N ALA A 184 2.17 -18.28 -11.47
CA ALA A 184 1.00 -17.92 -10.68
C ALA A 184 0.65 -19.01 -9.67
N GLY A 185 0.38 -18.60 -8.43
CA GLY A 185 -0.15 -19.50 -7.41
C GLY A 185 -1.52 -20.10 -7.78
N PRO A 186 -1.95 -21.16 -7.10
CA PRO A 186 -3.21 -21.85 -7.40
C PRO A 186 -4.45 -21.05 -6.97
N MET A 187 -4.31 -20.09 -6.05
CA MET A 187 -5.42 -19.37 -5.40
C MET A 187 -5.30 -17.84 -5.54
N GLU A 188 -4.77 -17.37 -6.67
CA GLU A 188 -4.56 -15.94 -6.91
C GLU A 188 -5.86 -15.18 -7.15
N HIS A 189 -5.94 -13.99 -6.55
CA HIS A 189 -7.03 -13.08 -6.83
C HIS A 189 -7.00 -12.63 -8.30
N HIS A 190 -8.17 -12.45 -8.91
CA HIS A 190 -8.28 -12.08 -10.32
C HIS A 190 -7.56 -10.76 -10.63
N SER A 191 -7.59 -9.77 -9.73
CA SER A 191 -6.84 -8.52 -9.92
C SER A 191 -5.32 -8.68 -9.90
N ASN A 192 -4.81 -9.77 -9.30
CA ASN A 192 -3.39 -10.11 -9.33
C ASN A 192 -3.02 -10.86 -10.62
N LEU A 193 -3.92 -11.70 -11.14
CA LEU A 193 -3.65 -12.60 -12.26
C LEU A 193 -3.96 -12.00 -13.65
N LEU A 194 -5.11 -11.34 -13.79
CA LEU A 194 -5.62 -10.86 -15.08
C LEU A 194 -4.66 -9.92 -15.82
N PRO A 195 -3.99 -8.94 -15.16
CA PRO A 195 -3.08 -8.04 -15.86
C PRO A 195 -1.96 -8.78 -16.61
N TYR A 196 -1.46 -9.89 -16.06
CA TYR A 196 -0.45 -10.71 -16.71
C TYR A 196 -1.05 -11.60 -17.80
N ARG A 197 -2.22 -12.19 -17.55
CA ARG A 197 -2.87 -13.10 -18.50
C ARG A 197 -3.35 -12.40 -19.77
N GLU A 198 -3.76 -11.15 -19.65
CA GLU A 198 -4.24 -10.32 -20.77
C GLU A 198 -3.10 -9.57 -21.47
N SER A 199 -1.86 -9.74 -21.01
CA SER A 199 -0.68 -9.15 -21.63
C SER A 199 -0.14 -10.03 -22.77
N ASP A 200 0.03 -9.45 -23.95
CA ASP A 200 0.57 -10.15 -25.13
C ASP A 200 2.04 -10.60 -24.99
N VAL A 201 2.74 -10.17 -23.94
CA VAL A 201 4.18 -10.44 -23.73
C VAL A 201 4.46 -11.42 -22.58
N CYS A 202 3.43 -11.78 -21.82
CA CYS A 202 3.55 -12.66 -20.65
C CYS A 202 3.06 -14.08 -20.96
N GLU A 203 3.87 -15.09 -20.68
CA GLU A 203 3.44 -16.48 -20.56
C GLU A 203 3.11 -16.78 -19.10
N VAL A 204 1.84 -17.02 -18.79
CA VAL A 204 1.42 -17.40 -17.43
C VAL A 204 1.50 -18.92 -17.27
N VAL A 205 2.22 -19.36 -16.24
CA VAL A 205 2.40 -20.75 -15.84
C VAL A 205 1.79 -20.95 -14.46
N ASN A 206 0.74 -21.77 -14.37
CA ASN A 206 0.10 -22.06 -13.10
C ASN A 206 0.92 -23.08 -12.30
N VAL A 207 1.26 -22.72 -11.07
CA VAL A 207 1.89 -23.61 -10.10
C VAL A 207 0.79 -24.42 -9.42
N PRO A 208 0.88 -25.76 -9.39
CA PRO A 208 -0.17 -26.57 -8.79
C PRO A 208 -0.24 -26.35 -7.28
N PRO A 209 -1.41 -26.62 -6.67
CA PRO A 209 -1.52 -26.65 -5.23
C PRO A 209 -0.78 -27.86 -4.66
N MET A 210 -0.25 -27.69 -3.45
CA MET A 210 0.35 -28.78 -2.67
C MET A 210 -0.66 -29.90 -2.49
N SER A 211 -0.20 -31.14 -2.65
CA SER A 211 -1.04 -32.33 -2.43
C SER A 211 -1.54 -32.38 -0.99
N GLY A 212 -2.86 -32.51 -0.80
CA GLY A 212 -3.50 -32.63 0.52
C GLY A 212 -4.51 -31.52 0.82
N ARG A 213 -4.92 -31.40 2.09
CA ARG A 213 -5.99 -30.49 2.52
C ARG A 213 -5.54 -29.04 2.75
N ASN A 214 -4.24 -28.79 2.77
CA ASN A 214 -3.69 -27.52 3.25
C ASN A 214 -3.56 -26.42 2.18
N GLY A 215 -4.00 -26.69 0.93
CA GLY A 215 -4.18 -25.68 -0.13
C GLY A 215 -3.13 -24.58 -0.15
N GLY A 216 -1.97 -24.81 -0.75
CA GLY A 216 -0.88 -23.83 -0.84
C GLY A 216 -0.05 -24.07 -2.08
N VAL A 217 0.98 -23.25 -2.31
CA VAL A 217 1.86 -23.41 -3.49
C VAL A 217 2.71 -24.68 -3.33
N ASP A 218 2.69 -25.59 -4.30
CA ASP A 218 3.65 -26.70 -4.34
C ASP A 218 5.05 -26.18 -4.70
N LEU A 219 5.90 -26.02 -3.69
CA LEU A 219 7.26 -25.50 -3.86
C LEU A 219 8.15 -26.42 -4.70
N LYS A 220 7.90 -27.73 -4.69
CA LYS A 220 8.67 -28.68 -5.51
C LYS A 220 8.29 -28.55 -6.97
N ALA A 221 6.99 -28.48 -7.25
CA ALA A 221 6.50 -28.20 -8.60
C ALA A 221 6.97 -26.82 -9.10
N LEU A 222 6.96 -25.79 -8.24
CA LEU A 222 7.52 -24.47 -8.59
C LEU A 222 9.00 -24.56 -8.96
N GLU A 223 9.80 -25.27 -8.18
CA GLU A 223 11.23 -25.48 -8.47
C GLU A 223 11.44 -26.18 -9.82
N ASP A 224 10.65 -27.21 -10.11
CA ASP A 224 10.75 -27.97 -11.36
C ASP A 224 10.26 -27.14 -12.57
N LEU A 225 9.19 -26.34 -12.39
CA LEU A 225 8.69 -25.39 -13.40
C LEU A 225 9.71 -24.28 -13.69
N LEU A 226 10.37 -23.76 -12.65
CA LEU A 226 11.49 -22.84 -12.81
C LEU A 226 12.57 -23.52 -13.65
N LYS A 227 13.10 -24.68 -13.25
CA LYS A 227 14.14 -25.40 -14.01
C LYS A 227 13.75 -25.68 -15.47
N LEU A 228 12.49 -26.06 -15.72
CA LEU A 228 11.99 -26.33 -17.06
C LEU A 228 11.96 -25.07 -17.94
N ARG A 229 11.56 -23.93 -17.37
CA ARG A 229 11.46 -22.64 -18.06
C ARG A 229 12.75 -21.81 -17.99
N THR A 230 13.76 -22.29 -17.25
CA THR A 230 15.10 -21.70 -17.10
C THR A 230 16.22 -22.64 -17.55
N GLY A 231 15.89 -23.73 -18.27
CA GLY A 231 16.84 -24.77 -18.68
C GLY A 231 17.81 -24.30 -19.76
N ALA A 232 18.56 -25.24 -20.35
CA ALA A 232 19.68 -25.00 -21.28
C ALA A 232 19.41 -24.08 -22.49
N ASP A 233 18.14 -23.77 -22.78
CA ASP A 233 17.69 -22.90 -23.86
C ASP A 233 17.41 -21.45 -23.42
N ASP A 234 17.52 -21.12 -22.13
CA ASP A 234 17.41 -19.74 -21.64
C ASP A 234 18.73 -18.99 -21.87
N ASP A 235 18.73 -18.14 -22.89
CA ASP A 235 19.84 -17.25 -23.27
C ASP A 235 20.07 -16.10 -22.26
N GLY A 236 19.41 -16.16 -21.09
CA GLY A 236 19.45 -15.14 -20.04
C GLY A 236 18.53 -13.95 -20.32
N THR A 237 17.72 -14.00 -21.39
CA THR A 237 16.80 -12.91 -21.73
C THR A 237 15.42 -13.08 -21.13
N THR A 238 15.10 -14.25 -20.53
CA THR A 238 13.79 -14.50 -19.92
C THR A 238 13.66 -13.83 -18.56
N LEU A 239 12.71 -12.90 -18.42
CA LEU A 239 12.29 -12.39 -17.12
C LEU A 239 11.33 -13.39 -16.46
N LYS A 240 11.60 -13.73 -15.20
CA LYS A 240 10.73 -14.58 -14.39
C LYS A 240 10.08 -13.76 -13.30
N ILE A 241 8.77 -13.89 -13.16
CA ILE A 241 7.97 -13.20 -12.14
C ILE A 241 7.18 -14.27 -11.38
N GLY A 242 7.20 -14.20 -10.05
CA GLY A 242 6.30 -15.00 -9.20
C GLY A 242 5.16 -14.12 -8.69
N VAL A 243 3.93 -14.57 -8.85
CA VAL A 243 2.75 -13.91 -8.28
C VAL A 243 2.07 -14.88 -7.31
N PHE A 244 2.23 -14.58 -6.02
CA PHE A 244 1.79 -15.43 -4.93
C PHE A 244 1.08 -14.60 -3.87
N SER A 245 -0.14 -14.98 -3.52
CA SER A 245 -0.90 -14.38 -2.43
C SER A 245 -0.39 -14.88 -1.08
N ALA A 246 -0.07 -13.95 -0.17
CA ALA A 246 0.34 -14.29 1.20
C ALA A 246 -0.83 -14.87 2.02
N ALA A 247 -2.05 -14.40 1.74
CA ALA A 247 -3.31 -14.93 2.23
C ALA A 247 -4.35 -14.84 1.09
N SER A 248 -5.03 -15.95 0.80
CA SER A 248 -6.06 -15.98 -0.25
C SER A 248 -7.41 -15.63 0.34
N ASN A 249 -8.22 -14.86 -0.40
CA ASN A 249 -9.61 -14.58 -0.05
C ASN A 249 -10.56 -15.77 -0.29
N VAL A 250 -10.04 -16.88 -0.83
CA VAL A 250 -10.80 -18.09 -1.15
C VAL A 250 -10.70 -19.15 -0.04
N THR A 251 -9.65 -19.09 0.79
CA THR A 251 -9.31 -20.10 1.83
C THR A 251 -9.56 -19.57 3.23
#